data_AF-A0A813KF16-F1
#
_entry.id   AF-A0A813KF16-F1
#
_cell.length_a   1.000
_cell.length_b   1.000
_cell.length_c   1.000
_cell.angle_alpha   90.00
_cell.angle_beta   90.00
_cell.angle_gamma   90.00
#
_symmetry.space_group_name_H-M   'P 1'
#
loop_
_entity.id
_entity.type
_entity.pdbx_description
1 polymer ?
#
loop_
_entity_poly.entity_id
_entity_poly.type
_entity_poly.pdbx_seq_one_letter_code
_entity_poly.pdbx_strand_id
1 'polypeptide(L)'
;VSGAPPGLEASPAFADGTTDDGFFEQSPSLSSIPSRGFSGYLDSDGGQLEGVHISTVTVQGLECERAEWRIGQLTTKLRGCMGRALVSSPFSAFGLQDLRLMVCPEGKEAAKGPRSKRQKELYTKKVAEGPLDGCLKLKVPDSPAGLELQYFLKVGSSRRGPFRHYFSENTVSGCDDFGVDWLKELDPDCSLTVCVEIVKA
;
A
#
# COMPACT_ATOMS: atom_id res chain seq x y z
N VAL A 1 -32.21 25.35 -37.82
CA VAL A 1 -32.69 24.00 -38.23
C VAL A 1 -31.83 23.00 -37.47
N SER A 2 -32.37 22.46 -36.37
CA SER A 2 -31.64 21.59 -35.43
C SER A 2 -31.92 20.13 -35.80
N GLY A 3 -30.90 19.38 -36.18
CA GLY A 3 -31.00 17.96 -36.52
C GLY A 3 -30.38 17.10 -35.42
N ALA A 4 -31.19 16.26 -34.78
CA ALA A 4 -30.70 15.23 -33.85
C ALA A 4 -30.08 14.06 -34.63
N PRO A 5 -29.05 13.38 -34.08
CA PRO A 5 -28.43 12.23 -34.73
C PRO A 5 -29.28 10.94 -34.58
N PRO A 6 -29.42 10.13 -35.64
CA PRO A 6 -30.09 8.83 -35.59
C PRO A 6 -29.08 7.73 -35.23
N GLY A 7 -29.40 6.87 -34.25
CA GLY A 7 -28.60 5.68 -33.95
C GLY A 7 -28.74 5.17 -32.51
N LEU A 8 -29.90 4.63 -32.17
CA LEU A 8 -30.09 3.76 -31.01
C LEU A 8 -30.80 2.50 -31.51
N GLU A 9 -30.01 1.52 -31.95
CA GLU A 9 -30.51 0.16 -32.17
C GLU A 9 -30.73 -0.51 -30.81
N ALA A 10 -31.94 -1.04 -30.62
CA ALA A 10 -32.35 -1.75 -29.44
C ALA A 10 -31.72 -3.14 -29.38
N SER A 11 -31.08 -3.46 -28.27
CA SER A 11 -30.61 -4.82 -27.98
C SER A 11 -31.79 -5.77 -27.71
N PRO A 12 -31.73 -7.03 -28.18
CA PRO A 12 -32.80 -8.01 -27.97
C PRO A 12 -32.85 -8.51 -26.52
N ALA A 13 -34.09 -8.73 -26.07
CA ALA A 13 -34.44 -9.35 -24.80
C ALA A 13 -33.88 -10.78 -24.72
N PHE A 14 -33.10 -11.06 -23.67
CA PHE A 14 -32.69 -12.42 -23.34
C PHE A 14 -33.82 -13.14 -22.62
N ALA A 15 -34.19 -14.29 -23.18
CA ALA A 15 -35.22 -15.18 -22.71
C ALA A 15 -34.86 -15.81 -21.36
N ASP A 16 -35.87 -15.83 -20.51
CA ASP A 16 -35.92 -16.53 -19.23
C ASP A 16 -35.90 -18.04 -19.46
N GLY A 17 -34.91 -18.71 -18.87
CA GLY A 17 -34.64 -20.14 -19.04
C GLY A 17 -34.47 -20.77 -17.67
N THR A 18 -35.60 -21.13 -17.06
CA THR A 18 -35.69 -21.90 -15.82
C THR A 18 -35.33 -23.36 -16.10
N THR A 19 -34.21 -23.83 -15.57
CA THR A 19 -33.99 -25.26 -15.30
C THR A 19 -33.58 -25.42 -13.85
N ASP A 20 -34.56 -25.91 -13.09
CA ASP A 20 -34.46 -26.53 -11.79
C ASP A 20 -33.76 -27.87 -11.94
N ASP A 21 -32.58 -28.01 -11.32
CA ASP A 21 -31.99 -29.31 -11.03
C ASP A 21 -31.36 -29.23 -9.64
N GLY A 22 -32.09 -29.81 -8.68
CA GLY A 22 -31.64 -29.97 -7.32
C GLY A 22 -30.41 -30.86 -7.24
N PHE A 23 -29.31 -30.31 -6.74
CA PHE A 23 -28.18 -31.08 -6.26
C PHE A 23 -27.92 -30.75 -4.80
N PHE A 24 -28.14 -31.76 -3.96
CA PHE A 24 -27.97 -31.72 -2.51
C PHE A 24 -26.48 -31.81 -2.18
N GLU A 25 -25.80 -30.66 -2.06
CA GLU A 25 -24.40 -30.60 -1.64
C GLU A 25 -24.31 -30.27 -0.14
N GLN A 26 -23.87 -31.24 0.64
CA GLN A 26 -23.62 -31.13 2.08
C GLN A 26 -22.60 -30.02 2.32
N SER A 27 -23.01 -29.00 3.09
CA SER A 27 -22.12 -27.92 3.50
C SER A 27 -21.03 -28.47 4.43
N PRO A 28 -19.73 -28.44 4.06
CA PRO A 28 -18.68 -28.67 5.03
C PRO A 28 -18.67 -27.48 5.99
N SER A 29 -18.92 -27.75 7.27
CA SER A 29 -18.77 -26.79 8.35
C SER A 29 -17.37 -26.18 8.28
N LEU A 30 -17.29 -24.88 7.97
CA LEU A 30 -16.06 -24.11 7.92
C LEU A 30 -15.49 -24.03 9.34
N SER A 31 -14.64 -24.99 9.69
CA SER A 31 -13.76 -24.91 10.85
C SER A 31 -12.87 -23.68 10.68
N SER A 32 -12.96 -22.78 11.64
CA SER A 32 -12.17 -21.56 11.83
C SER A 32 -10.71 -21.79 11.47
N ILE A 33 -10.28 -21.29 10.30
CA ILE A 33 -8.86 -21.32 9.92
C ILE A 33 -8.15 -20.39 10.90
N PRO A 34 -7.24 -20.86 11.76
CA PRO A 34 -6.47 -19.98 12.62
C PRO A 34 -5.66 -19.06 11.72
N SER A 35 -5.89 -17.75 11.86
CA SER A 35 -5.05 -16.70 11.31
C SER A 35 -3.61 -17.01 11.74
N ARG A 36 -2.85 -17.62 10.84
CA ARG A 36 -1.46 -17.99 11.06
C ARG A 36 -0.70 -16.67 11.19
N GLY A 37 -0.63 -16.17 12.42
CA GLY A 37 0.20 -15.03 12.77
C GLY A 37 1.57 -15.32 12.22
N PHE A 38 2.05 -14.42 11.38
CA PHE A 38 3.41 -14.43 10.88
C PHE A 38 4.30 -14.17 12.09
N SER A 39 4.57 -15.23 12.86
CA SER A 39 5.42 -15.20 14.05
C SER A 39 6.81 -14.83 13.56
N GLY A 40 7.24 -13.62 13.90
CA GLY A 40 8.53 -13.08 13.52
C GLY A 40 9.64 -14.07 13.85
N TYR A 41 10.29 -14.57 12.81
CA TYR A 41 11.60 -15.20 12.96
C TYR A 41 12.55 -14.10 13.41
N LEU A 42 12.94 -14.15 14.68
CA LEU A 42 14.00 -13.33 15.25
C LEU A 42 15.33 -13.92 14.79
N ASP A 43 15.74 -13.62 13.55
CA ASP A 43 17.12 -13.86 13.12
C ASP A 43 18.02 -12.92 13.92
N SER A 44 18.83 -13.53 14.79
CA SER A 44 19.74 -12.86 15.73
C SER A 44 21.05 -12.42 15.05
N ASP A 45 20.95 -11.80 13.88
CA ASP A 45 22.11 -11.31 13.13
C ASP A 45 22.09 -9.76 13.12
N GLY A 46 23.06 -9.14 13.80
CA GLY A 46 23.46 -7.76 13.53
C GLY A 46 22.43 -6.63 13.69
N GLY A 47 21.30 -6.83 14.36
CA GLY A 47 20.58 -5.84 15.16
C GLY A 47 20.22 -4.46 14.55
N GLN A 48 20.13 -4.30 13.23
CA GLN A 48 19.60 -3.04 12.67
C GLN A 48 18.09 -3.04 12.87
N LEU A 49 17.64 -2.31 13.88
CA LEU A 49 16.26 -2.27 14.35
C LEU A 49 15.30 -2.03 13.19
N GLU A 50 14.49 -3.03 12.88
CA GLU A 50 13.37 -2.87 11.97
C GLU A 50 12.29 -2.08 12.70
N GLY A 51 12.12 -0.81 12.33
CA GLY A 51 11.21 0.09 13.05
C GLY A 51 11.04 1.43 12.34
N VAL A 52 10.18 2.27 12.93
CA VAL A 52 10.01 3.66 12.51
C VAL A 52 10.84 4.56 13.42
N HIS A 53 11.74 5.33 12.83
CA HIS A 53 12.56 6.31 13.51
C HIS A 53 12.02 7.72 13.24
N ILE A 54 11.79 8.48 14.30
CA ILE A 54 11.29 9.85 14.21
C ILE A 54 12.45 10.82 14.46
N SER A 55 12.56 11.86 13.64
CA SER A 55 13.55 12.93 13.77
C SER A 55 13.01 14.25 13.26
N THR A 56 13.53 15.37 13.75
CA THR A 56 13.22 16.70 13.22
C THR A 56 14.18 17.05 12.08
N VAL A 57 13.66 17.55 10.97
CA VAL A 57 14.45 17.90 9.78
C VAL A 57 13.91 19.17 9.11
N THR A 58 14.75 19.85 8.33
CA THR A 58 14.33 20.98 7.51
C THR A 58 14.25 20.55 6.05
N VAL A 59 13.08 20.71 5.41
CA VAL A 59 12.85 20.37 4.01
C VAL A 59 12.35 21.61 3.28
N GLN A 60 13.10 22.07 2.27
CA GLN A 60 12.76 23.29 1.53
C GLN A 60 12.55 24.53 2.43
N GLY A 61 13.32 24.63 3.53
CA GLY A 61 13.19 25.71 4.51
C GLY A 61 12.04 25.56 5.52
N LEU A 62 11.27 24.47 5.45
CA LEU A 62 10.18 24.17 6.37
C LEU A 62 10.64 23.17 7.44
N GLU A 63 10.35 23.44 8.72
CA GLU A 63 10.55 22.47 9.79
C GLU A 63 9.54 21.32 9.63
N CYS A 64 10.05 20.09 9.65
CA CYS A 64 9.26 18.88 9.48
C CYS A 64 9.62 17.86 10.56
N GLU A 65 8.65 17.03 10.95
CA GLU A 65 8.94 15.75 11.60
C GLU A 65 9.02 14.65 10.54
N ARG A 66 10.18 14.01 10.46
CA ARG A 66 10.44 12.88 9.57
C ARG A 66 10.26 11.59 10.33
N ALA A 67 9.34 10.75 9.86
CA ALA A 67 9.25 9.35 10.23
C ALA A 67 9.86 8.50 9.10
N GLU A 68 10.94 7.80 9.42
CA GLU A 68 11.70 6.94 8.52
C GLU A 68 11.48 5.47 8.90
N TRP A 69 11.06 4.66 7.94
CA TRP A 69 10.84 3.24 8.12
C TRP A 69 11.76 2.45 7.19
N ARG A 70 12.65 1.65 7.80
CA ARG A 70 13.53 0.75 7.06
C ARG A 70 12.92 -0.66 6.99
N ILE A 71 12.74 -1.16 5.78
CA ILE A 71 12.16 -2.46 5.49
C ILE A 71 13.29 -3.41 5.06
N GLY A 72 13.79 -4.23 5.97
CA GLY A 72 14.81 -5.24 5.65
C GLY A 72 14.28 -6.33 4.71
N GLN A 73 15.12 -6.82 3.80
CA GLN A 73 14.81 -7.95 2.90
C GLN A 73 13.50 -7.74 2.10
N LEU A 74 13.34 -6.58 1.47
CA LEU A 74 12.08 -6.14 0.84
C LEU A 74 11.49 -7.21 -0.09
N THR A 75 12.29 -7.74 -1.02
CA THR A 75 11.89 -8.77 -1.99
C THR A 75 11.32 -10.02 -1.32
N THR A 76 11.90 -10.45 -0.20
CA THR A 76 11.42 -11.62 0.55
C THR A 76 10.10 -11.32 1.24
N LYS A 77 9.97 -10.14 1.88
CA LYS A 77 8.71 -9.71 2.52
C LYS A 77 7.57 -9.53 1.53
N LEU A 78 7.83 -8.90 0.39
CA LEU A 78 6.83 -8.71 -0.66
C LEU A 78 6.39 -10.07 -1.23
N ARG A 79 7.30 -11.01 -1.48
CA ARG A 79 6.94 -12.38 -1.85
C ARG A 79 6.04 -13.03 -0.79
N GLY A 80 6.42 -12.97 0.49
CA GLY A 80 5.61 -13.52 1.59
C GLY A 80 4.21 -12.88 1.73
N CYS A 81 4.10 -11.58 1.44
CA CYS A 81 2.82 -10.86 1.53
C CYS A 81 1.88 -11.07 0.35
N MET A 82 2.37 -11.57 -0.79
CA MET A 82 1.56 -11.90 -1.98
C MET A 82 0.63 -10.76 -2.40
N GLY A 83 1.20 -9.59 -2.68
CA GLY A 83 0.45 -8.40 -3.10
C GLY A 83 -0.23 -7.62 -1.96
N ARG A 84 -0.23 -8.13 -0.73
CA ARG A 84 -0.73 -7.39 0.43
C ARG A 84 0.25 -6.27 0.81
N ALA A 85 -0.29 -5.18 1.33
CA ALA A 85 0.50 -4.07 1.82
C ALA A 85 1.39 -4.48 3.00
N LEU A 86 2.63 -3.99 3.01
CA LEU A 86 3.44 -3.93 4.22
C LEU A 86 3.01 -2.69 5.01
N VAL A 87 2.84 -2.85 6.32
CA VAL A 87 2.41 -1.77 7.21
C VAL A 87 3.43 -1.62 8.32
N SER A 88 3.86 -0.39 8.59
CA SER A 88 4.80 -0.11 9.67
C SER A 88 4.20 -0.36 11.06
N SER A 89 5.07 -0.47 12.06
CA SER A 89 4.67 -0.25 13.44
C SER A 89 4.05 1.15 13.58
N PRO A 90 3.08 1.32 14.51
CA PRO A 90 2.50 2.63 14.74
C PRO A 90 3.53 3.59 15.31
N PHE A 91 3.41 4.86 14.93
CA PHE A 91 4.27 5.93 15.42
C PHE A 91 3.45 7.19 15.69
N SER A 92 4.04 8.14 16.41
CA SER A 92 3.41 9.43 16.71
C SER A 92 4.26 10.55 16.14
N ALA A 93 3.65 11.48 15.42
CA ALA A 93 4.32 12.66 14.89
C ALA A 93 3.34 13.82 14.84
N PHE A 94 3.84 15.01 15.16
CA PHE A 94 3.11 16.27 15.11
C PHE A 94 1.82 16.26 15.95
N GLY A 95 1.87 15.62 17.12
CA GLY A 95 0.72 15.46 18.02
C GLY A 95 -0.32 14.42 17.57
N LEU A 96 -0.15 13.82 16.39
CA LEU A 96 -0.99 12.72 15.91
C LEU A 96 -0.44 11.38 16.41
N GLN A 97 -1.35 10.43 16.66
CA GLN A 97 -1.04 9.11 17.21
C GLN A 97 -1.47 7.99 16.24
N ASP A 98 -0.94 6.79 16.46
CA ASP A 98 -1.21 5.58 15.64
C ASP A 98 -1.01 5.79 14.13
N LEU A 99 -0.09 6.69 13.75
CA LEU A 99 0.31 6.91 12.36
C LEU A 99 0.99 5.66 11.82
N ARG A 100 0.76 5.34 10.54
CA ARG A 100 1.38 4.19 9.89
C ARG A 100 1.79 4.51 8.47
N LEU A 101 2.94 3.98 8.06
CA LEU A 101 3.35 3.94 6.66
C LEU A 101 2.88 2.62 6.04
N MET A 102 2.39 2.70 4.81
CA MET A 102 1.93 1.55 4.04
C MET A 102 2.66 1.50 2.70
N VAL A 103 3.30 0.37 2.42
CA VAL A 103 3.93 0.04 1.14
C VAL A 103 3.04 -0.98 0.44
N CYS A 104 2.48 -0.65 -0.72
CA CYS A 104 1.72 -1.61 -1.52
C CYS A 104 2.44 -1.85 -2.87
N PRO A 105 2.75 -3.12 -3.21
CA PRO A 105 3.54 -3.46 -4.42
C PRO A 105 2.79 -3.33 -5.76
N GLU A 106 1.57 -2.79 -5.76
CA GLU A 106 0.76 -2.55 -6.96
C GLU A 106 -0.07 -1.27 -6.75
N GLY A 107 0.19 -0.22 -7.55
CA GLY A 107 -0.35 1.13 -7.31
C GLY A 107 -1.79 1.37 -7.72
N LYS A 108 -2.41 0.51 -8.54
CA LYS A 108 -3.70 0.83 -9.21
C LYS A 108 -4.88 -0.10 -8.91
N GLU A 109 -4.67 -1.35 -8.52
CA GLU A 109 -5.77 -2.25 -8.14
C GLU A 109 -5.71 -2.59 -6.65
N ALA A 110 -6.84 -2.38 -5.97
CA ALA A 110 -6.96 -2.55 -4.53
C ALA A 110 -6.62 -3.99 -4.12
N ALA A 111 -5.45 -4.18 -3.48
CA ALA A 111 -4.97 -5.24 -2.56
C ALA A 111 -5.52 -6.68 -2.72
N LYS A 112 -6.08 -7.03 -3.86
CA LYS A 112 -6.56 -8.35 -4.20
C LYS A 112 -5.35 -9.09 -4.71
N GLY A 113 -4.59 -9.64 -3.76
CA GLY A 113 -3.37 -10.38 -4.07
C GLY A 113 -3.57 -11.43 -5.18
N PRO A 114 -2.48 -11.88 -5.81
CA PRO A 114 -2.54 -12.83 -6.93
C PRO A 114 -3.40 -14.07 -6.62
N ARG A 115 -4.52 -14.23 -7.33
CA ARG A 115 -5.46 -15.35 -7.09
C ARG A 115 -5.11 -16.59 -7.90
N SER A 116 -4.67 -16.41 -9.14
CA SER A 116 -4.27 -17.51 -10.02
C SER A 116 -2.80 -17.89 -9.85
N LYS A 117 -2.45 -19.15 -10.17
CA LYS A 117 -1.05 -19.61 -10.22
C LYS A 117 -0.19 -18.73 -11.13
N ARG A 118 -0.71 -18.39 -12.32
CA ARG A 118 -0.04 -17.50 -13.28
C ARG A 118 0.22 -16.11 -12.71
N GLN A 119 -0.77 -15.50 -12.01
CA GLN A 119 -0.56 -14.21 -11.37
C GLN A 119 0.49 -14.28 -10.25
N LYS A 120 0.54 -15.37 -9.48
CA LYS A 120 1.56 -15.56 -8.42
C LYS A 120 2.97 -15.67 -9.00
N GLU A 121 3.12 -16.40 -10.10
CA GLU A 121 4.39 -16.51 -10.82
C GLU A 121 4.83 -15.15 -11.39
N LEU A 122 3.92 -14.40 -12.01
CA LEU A 122 4.21 -13.05 -12.52
C LEU A 122 4.60 -12.08 -11.40
N TYR A 123 3.89 -12.11 -10.28
CA TYR A 123 4.21 -11.30 -9.11
C TYR A 123 5.58 -11.66 -8.53
N THR A 124 5.87 -12.95 -8.37
CA THR A 124 7.16 -13.43 -7.86
C THR A 124 8.30 -12.99 -8.78
N LYS A 125 8.10 -13.10 -10.10
CA LYS A 125 9.04 -12.63 -11.10
C LYS A 125 9.24 -11.12 -11.01
N LYS A 126 8.18 -10.32 -10.94
CA LYS A 126 8.24 -8.85 -10.82
C LYS A 126 8.99 -8.42 -9.56
N VAL A 127 8.71 -9.05 -8.43
CA VAL A 127 9.38 -8.72 -7.15
C VAL A 127 10.86 -9.13 -7.14
N ALA A 128 11.24 -10.18 -7.89
CA ALA A 128 12.62 -10.65 -7.96
C ALA A 128 13.46 -9.94 -9.03
N GLU A 129 12.89 -9.64 -10.19
CA GLU A 129 13.61 -9.18 -11.39
C GLU A 129 13.29 -7.72 -11.77
N GLY A 130 12.17 -7.18 -11.28
CA GLY A 130 11.70 -5.84 -11.62
C GLY A 130 11.03 -5.71 -13.00
N PRO A 131 10.63 -4.49 -13.39
CA PRO A 131 10.60 -3.31 -12.54
C PRO A 131 9.57 -3.45 -11.42
N LEU A 132 9.94 -3.05 -10.20
CA LEU A 132 9.05 -3.01 -9.05
C LEU A 132 8.60 -1.56 -8.82
N ASP A 133 7.44 -1.23 -9.34
CA ASP A 133 6.68 -0.05 -8.95
C ASP A 133 5.74 -0.37 -7.79
N GLY A 134 5.44 0.64 -6.98
CA GLY A 134 4.55 0.51 -5.83
C GLY A 134 4.03 1.87 -5.37
N CYS A 135 3.12 1.83 -4.40
CA CYS A 135 2.60 3.02 -3.75
C CYS A 135 3.09 3.12 -2.30
N LEU A 136 3.37 4.34 -1.87
CA LEU A 136 3.64 4.67 -0.47
C LEU A 136 2.48 5.52 0.05
N LYS A 137 1.86 5.11 1.15
CA LYS A 137 0.71 5.79 1.75
C LYS A 137 0.98 6.06 3.23
N LEU A 138 0.50 7.20 3.69
CA LEU A 138 0.37 7.57 5.09
C LEU A 138 -1.05 7.23 5.53
N LYS A 139 -1.17 6.50 6.65
CA LYS A 139 -2.43 6.27 7.34
C LYS A 139 -2.45 7.06 8.65
N VAL A 140 -3.52 7.83 8.84
CA VAL A 140 -3.82 8.64 10.02
C VAL A 140 -5.20 8.23 10.53
N PRO A 141 -5.31 7.30 11.49
CA PRO A 141 -6.59 6.80 11.98
C PRO A 141 -7.45 7.88 12.63
N ASP A 142 -6.84 8.70 13.49
CA ASP A 142 -7.51 9.70 14.30
C ASP A 142 -6.97 11.10 13.97
N SER A 143 -7.63 11.78 13.02
CA SER A 143 -7.30 13.15 12.62
C SER A 143 -8.34 14.15 13.14
N PRO A 144 -7.94 15.23 13.82
CA PRO A 144 -8.86 16.30 14.21
C PRO A 144 -9.64 16.86 13.01
N ALA A 145 -10.93 17.17 13.20
CA ALA A 145 -11.75 17.77 12.16
C ALA A 145 -11.15 19.12 11.71
N GLY A 146 -11.04 19.32 10.39
CA GLY A 146 -10.50 20.54 9.81
C GLY A 146 -8.97 20.66 9.80
N LEU A 147 -8.23 19.66 10.30
CA LEU A 147 -6.77 19.65 10.20
C LEU A 147 -6.33 19.22 8.78
N GLU A 148 -5.76 20.15 8.02
CA GLU A 148 -5.05 19.86 6.76
C GLU A 148 -3.59 19.53 7.08
N LEU A 149 -3.12 18.34 6.68
CA LEU A 149 -1.69 18.01 6.78
C LEU A 149 -0.99 18.29 5.46
N GLN A 150 0.13 19.03 5.52
CA GLN A 150 1.08 19.14 4.43
C GLN A 150 2.26 18.19 4.69
N TYR A 151 2.61 17.34 3.72
CA TYR A 151 3.68 16.36 3.90
C TYR A 151 4.38 15.97 2.59
N PHE A 152 5.59 15.41 2.71
CA PHE A 152 6.33 14.80 1.61
C PHE A 152 6.47 13.30 1.85
N LEU A 153 6.59 12.52 0.78
CA LEU A 153 6.86 11.09 0.83
C LEU A 153 8.17 10.78 0.10
N LYS A 154 8.91 9.80 0.58
CA LYS A 154 10.21 9.41 0.03
C LYS A 154 10.34 7.89 -0.04
N VAL A 155 10.90 7.40 -1.16
CA VAL A 155 11.29 5.99 -1.37
C VAL A 155 12.74 5.99 -1.86
N GLY A 156 13.65 5.42 -1.08
CA GLY A 156 15.08 5.48 -1.38
C GLY A 156 15.58 6.91 -1.50
N SER A 157 16.09 7.30 -2.66
CA SER A 157 16.52 8.65 -2.99
C SER A 157 15.40 9.57 -3.52
N SER A 158 14.28 8.99 -3.93
CA SER A 158 13.21 9.69 -4.66
C SER A 158 12.16 10.29 -3.73
N ARG A 159 11.92 11.61 -3.85
CA ARG A 159 10.93 12.37 -3.07
C ARG A 159 9.76 12.83 -3.94
N ARG A 160 8.54 12.77 -3.37
CA ARG A 160 7.30 13.28 -3.96
C ARG A 160 6.57 14.20 -2.97
N GLY A 161 5.79 15.14 -3.50
CA GLY A 161 5.07 16.16 -2.73
C GLY A 161 5.47 17.59 -3.10
N PRO A 162 5.00 18.60 -2.35
CA PRO A 162 4.19 18.45 -1.15
C PRO A 162 2.78 17.92 -1.47
N PHE A 163 2.27 17.06 -0.60
CA PHE A 163 0.86 16.63 -0.58
C PHE A 163 0.12 17.45 0.48
N ARG A 164 -1.17 17.69 0.24
CA ARG A 164 -2.09 18.30 1.20
C ARG A 164 -3.33 17.43 1.31
N HIS A 165 -3.73 17.10 2.54
CA HIS A 165 -4.84 16.17 2.75
C HIS A 165 -5.55 16.39 4.09
N TYR A 166 -6.89 16.30 4.07
CA TYR A 166 -7.73 16.28 5.26
C TYR A 166 -8.01 14.82 5.64
N PHE A 167 -7.27 14.30 6.63
CA PHE A 167 -7.40 12.89 7.03
C PHE A 167 -8.70 12.56 7.77
N SER A 168 -9.48 13.57 8.14
CA SER A 168 -10.85 13.41 8.65
C SER A 168 -11.85 12.93 7.58
N GLU A 169 -11.56 13.17 6.29
CA GLU A 169 -12.40 12.67 5.18
C GLU A 169 -11.96 11.27 4.72
N ASN A 170 -10.64 11.05 4.66
CA ASN A 170 -10.06 9.76 4.32
C ASN A 170 -8.78 9.54 5.12
N THR A 171 -8.79 8.50 5.95
CA THR A 171 -7.67 8.14 6.84
C THR A 171 -6.40 7.69 6.10
N VAL A 172 -6.44 7.49 4.78
CA VAL A 172 -5.28 7.07 3.99
C VAL A 172 -5.08 7.99 2.79
N SER A 173 -3.86 8.51 2.64
CA SER A 173 -3.45 9.32 1.49
C SER A 173 -1.99 9.07 1.15
N GLY A 174 -1.60 9.28 -0.10
CA GLY A 174 -0.23 8.98 -0.52
C GLY A 174 0.05 9.16 -2.00
N CYS A 175 1.06 8.45 -2.48
CA CYS A 175 1.51 8.51 -3.86
C CYS A 175 1.45 7.12 -4.48
N ASP A 176 0.65 6.98 -5.54
CA ASP A 176 0.42 5.70 -6.22
C ASP A 176 1.57 5.30 -7.16
N ASP A 177 2.40 6.26 -7.57
CA ASP A 177 3.54 6.04 -8.45
C ASP A 177 4.68 7.04 -8.19
N PHE A 178 5.85 6.52 -7.79
CA PHE A 178 7.06 7.32 -7.62
C PHE A 178 7.83 7.53 -8.92
N GLY A 179 7.51 6.81 -9.99
CA GLY A 179 8.22 6.83 -11.27
C GLY A 179 9.62 6.22 -11.19
N VAL A 180 9.89 5.37 -10.19
CA VAL A 180 11.18 4.70 -9.99
C VAL A 180 10.98 3.21 -9.74
N ASP A 181 11.97 2.43 -10.13
CA ASP A 181 12.05 1.01 -9.85
C ASP A 181 12.62 0.80 -8.44
N TRP A 182 11.78 0.38 -7.51
CA TRP A 182 12.12 0.28 -6.09
C TRP A 182 13.25 -0.72 -5.83
N LEU A 183 13.48 -1.70 -6.73
CA LEU A 183 14.62 -2.61 -6.62
C LEU A 183 15.97 -1.90 -6.82
N LYS A 184 15.99 -0.77 -7.55
CA LYS A 184 17.19 0.05 -7.74
C LYS A 184 17.44 1.01 -6.59
N GLU A 185 16.46 1.18 -5.71
CA GLU A 185 16.52 2.03 -4.52
C GLU A 185 16.86 1.22 -3.24
N LEU A 186 17.19 -0.07 -3.39
CA LEU A 186 17.60 -0.92 -2.27
C LEU A 186 19.01 -0.57 -1.78
N ASP A 187 19.18 -0.58 -0.47
CA ASP A 187 20.48 -0.55 0.19
C ASP A 187 21.24 -1.89 -0.05
N PRO A 188 22.58 -1.94 0.16
CA PRO A 188 23.39 -3.13 -0.10
C PRO A 188 22.97 -4.42 0.63
N ASP A 189 22.20 -4.26 1.72
CA ASP A 189 21.65 -5.34 2.53
C ASP A 189 20.23 -5.76 2.09
N CYS A 190 19.81 -5.35 0.89
CA CYS A 190 18.49 -5.58 0.31
C CYS A 190 17.34 -4.96 1.14
N SER A 191 17.63 -3.91 1.92
CA SER A 191 16.60 -3.12 2.60
C SER A 191 16.13 -1.94 1.76
N LEU A 192 14.89 -1.49 2.02
CA LEU A 192 14.34 -0.28 1.43
C LEU A 192 13.97 0.69 2.54
N THR A 193 14.45 1.93 2.43
CA THR A 193 14.07 3.01 3.33
C THR A 193 12.95 3.85 2.71
N VAL A 194 11.84 3.98 3.42
CA VAL A 194 10.71 4.85 3.05
C VAL A 194 10.50 5.90 4.14
N CYS A 195 10.05 7.10 3.78
CA CYS A 195 9.85 8.18 4.75
C CYS A 195 8.58 8.97 4.48
N VAL A 196 8.05 9.55 5.55
CA VAL A 196 7.14 10.70 5.49
C VAL A 196 7.76 11.88 6.24
N GLU A 197 7.65 13.07 5.67
CA GLU A 197 8.11 14.32 6.26
C GLU A 197 6.89 15.23 6.43
N ILE A 198 6.36 15.31 7.65
CA ILE A 198 5.15 16.09 7.98
C ILE A 198 5.59 17.51 8.30
N VAL A 199 5.10 18.49 7.54
CA VAL A 199 5.40 19.91 7.75
C VAL A 199 4.71 20.38 9.01
N LYS A 200 5.44 21.09 9.86
CA LYS A 200 4.90 21.76 11.04
C LYS A 200 4.01 22.92 10.58
N ALA A 201 2.71 22.81 10.90
CA ALA A 201 1.72 23.86 10.70
C ALA A 201 1.99 25.10 11.59
#